data_AF-A0AAN8QI75-F1
#
_entry.id   AF-A0AAN8QI75-F1
#
_cell.length_a   1.000
_cell.length_b   1.000
_cell.length_c   1.000
_cell.angle_alpha   90.00
_cell.angle_beta   90.00
_cell.angle_gamma   90.00
#
_symmetry.space_group_name_H-M   'P 1'
#
loop_
_entity.id
_entity.type
_entity.pdbx_description
1 polymer ?
#
loop_
_entity_poly.entity_id
_entity_poly.type
_entity_poly.pdbx_seq_one_letter_code
_entity_poly.pdbx_strand_id
1 'polypeptide(L)'
;MKQTEVLLQPNPNVRIEEYLYEKLEKKVLTRMNNHEILGQSMIESGSEFGPGTAYGNALIKCGEKEKQIGGAESEVIQSSAINFLTPFRNFLEGDFKTILDQQDLLMTQSEFDRQAEITSLLLEGVNSTHTSSW
;
A
#
# COMPACT_ATOMS: atom_id res chain seq x y z
N MET A 1 5.83 0.73 2.69
CA MET A 1 4.71 1.09 1.79
C MET A 1 4.98 2.37 1.02
N LYS A 2 5.07 3.54 1.67
CA LYS A 2 5.27 4.83 0.99
C LYS A 2 6.45 4.84 0.00
N GLN A 3 7.53 4.12 0.33
CA GLN A 3 8.72 4.03 -0.52
C GLN A 3 8.46 3.26 -1.82
N THR A 4 7.68 2.18 -1.78
CA THR A 4 7.29 1.42 -2.98
C THR A 4 6.34 2.23 -3.85
N GLU A 5 5.35 2.91 -3.26
CA GLU A 5 4.44 3.81 -4.00
C GLU A 5 5.17 4.98 -4.65
N VAL A 6 6.17 5.55 -3.97
CA VAL A 6 7.02 6.62 -4.51
C VAL A 6 7.87 6.13 -5.68
N LEU A 7 8.35 4.87 -5.65
CA LEU A 7 9.11 4.28 -6.75
C LEU A 7 8.22 3.98 -7.97
N LEU A 8 6.99 3.51 -7.75
CA LEU A 8 6.06 3.16 -8.83
C LEU A 8 5.44 4.40 -9.50
N GLN A 9 5.11 5.42 -8.71
CA GLN A 9 4.54 6.67 -9.21
C GLN A 9 5.24 7.84 -8.52
N PRO A 10 6.38 8.34 -9.05
CA PRO A 10 7.16 9.39 -8.40
C PRO A 10 6.40 10.71 -8.28
N ASN A 11 5.42 10.96 -9.15
CA ASN A 11 4.61 12.17 -9.13
C ASN A 11 3.64 12.18 -7.92
N PRO A 12 3.82 13.10 -6.95
CA PRO A 12 2.97 13.17 -5.76
C PRO A 12 1.50 13.51 -6.08
N ASN A 13 1.24 14.32 -7.10
CA ASN A 13 -0.13 14.71 -7.46
C ASN A 13 -0.92 13.51 -7.97
N VAL A 14 -0.28 12.68 -8.82
CA VAL A 14 -0.90 11.49 -9.39
C VAL A 14 -1.17 10.44 -8.32
N ARG A 15 -0.24 10.25 -7.36
CA ARG A 15 -0.47 9.34 -6.21
C ARG A 15 -1.70 9.74 -5.39
N ILE A 16 -1.87 11.04 -5.12
CA ILE A 16 -3.01 11.53 -4.33
C ILE A 16 -4.32 11.34 -5.09
N GLU A 17 -4.30 11.59 -6.40
CA GLU A 17 -5.43 11.40 -7.29
C GLU A 17 -5.86 9.92 -7.34
N GLU A 18 -4.93 8.99 -7.54
CA GLU A 18 -5.17 7.54 -7.52
C GLU A 18 -5.80 7.08 -6.18
N TYR A 19 -5.26 7.55 -5.05
CA TYR A 19 -5.80 7.26 -3.72
C TYR A 19 -7.24 7.78 -3.54
N LEU A 20 -7.54 8.99 -4.04
CA LEU A 20 -8.87 9.58 -3.99
C LEU A 20 -9.86 8.79 -4.86
N TYR A 21 -9.48 8.41 -6.07
CA TYR A 21 -10.32 7.61 -6.96
C TYR A 21 -10.61 6.22 -6.39
N GLU A 22 -9.61 5.58 -5.78
CA GLU A 22 -9.76 4.31 -5.06
C GLU A 22 -10.80 4.43 -3.93
N LYS A 23 -10.70 5.48 -3.09
CA LYS A 23 -11.66 5.73 -2.00
C LYS A 23 -13.06 6.12 -2.48
N LEU A 24 -13.18 6.65 -3.70
CA LEU A 24 -14.45 7.05 -4.31
C LEU A 24 -15.09 5.95 -5.19
N GLU A 25 -14.49 4.75 -5.25
CA GLU A 25 -14.89 3.62 -6.12
C GLU A 25 -15.07 4.01 -7.60
N LYS A 26 -14.40 5.09 -8.02
CA LYS A 26 -14.47 5.58 -9.38
C LYS A 26 -13.35 4.96 -10.19
N LYS A 27 -13.67 4.53 -11.42
CA LYS A 27 -12.69 3.96 -12.33
C LYS A 27 -11.59 4.98 -12.59
N VAL A 28 -10.37 4.67 -12.17
CA VAL A 28 -9.18 5.48 -12.48
C VAL A 28 -9.07 5.55 -14.00
N LEU A 29 -9.01 6.77 -14.55
CA LEU A 29 -8.74 6.95 -15.97
C LEU A 29 -7.36 6.36 -16.26
N THR A 30 -7.29 5.34 -17.11
CA THR A 30 -6.02 4.78 -17.57
C THR A 30 -5.28 5.87 -18.34
N ARG A 31 -4.38 6.57 -17.66
CA ARG A 31 -3.56 7.60 -18.27
C ARG A 31 -2.47 6.90 -19.06
N MET A 32 -2.37 7.26 -20.34
CA MET A 32 -1.33 6.76 -21.23
C MET A 32 0.04 7.05 -20.61
N ASN A 33 0.88 6.03 -20.48
CA ASN A 33 2.19 6.15 -19.86
C ASN A 33 3.10 7.03 -20.74
N ASN A 34 4.12 7.68 -20.16
CA ASN A 34 5.04 8.55 -20.90
C ASN A 34 5.68 7.83 -22.10
N HIS A 35 6.01 6.54 -21.91
CA HIS A 35 6.56 5.67 -22.95
C HIS A 35 5.54 5.32 -24.04
N GLU A 36 4.26 5.16 -23.68
CA GLU A 36 3.20 4.94 -24.68
C GLU A 36 2.93 6.18 -25.53
N ILE A 37 2.94 7.37 -24.92
CA ILE A 37 2.81 8.66 -25.62
C ILE A 37 4.00 8.86 -26.56
N LEU A 38 5.22 8.64 -26.08
CA LEU A 38 6.43 8.73 -26.88
C LEU A 38 6.38 7.74 -28.05
N GLY A 39 6.06 6.47 -27.78
CA GLY A 39 5.98 5.44 -28.81
C GLY A 39 4.92 5.75 -29.88
N GLN A 40 3.78 6.31 -29.48
CA GLN A 40 2.75 6.76 -30.42
C GLN A 40 3.25 7.88 -31.32
N SER A 41 3.90 8.90 -30.75
CA SER A 41 4.49 10.00 -31.52
C SER A 41 5.58 9.53 -32.49
N MET A 42 6.41 8.56 -32.08
CA MET A 42 7.45 7.98 -32.95
C MET A 42 6.86 7.23 -34.15
N ILE A 43 5.78 6.48 -33.95
CA ILE A 43 5.10 5.75 -35.03
C ILE A 43 4.44 6.73 -36.01
N GLU A 44 3.79 7.77 -35.49
CA GLU A 44 3.15 8.80 -36.32
C GLU A 44 4.17 9.56 -37.15
N SER A 45 5.23 10.08 -36.53
CA SER A 45 6.32 10.75 -37.24
C SER A 45 7.02 9.83 -38.24
N GLY A 46 7.26 8.56 -37.88
CA GLY A 46 7.88 7.59 -38.78
C GLY A 46 7.02 7.26 -40.00
N SER A 47 5.70 7.34 -39.85
CA SER A 47 4.74 7.19 -40.95
C SER A 47 4.70 8.43 -41.84
N GLU A 48 4.82 9.63 -41.27
CA GLU A 48 4.91 10.90 -42.01
C GLU A 48 6.17 11.00 -42.88
N PHE A 49 7.29 10.38 -42.48
CA PHE A 49 8.49 10.29 -43.31
C PHE A 49 8.28 9.53 -44.63
N GLY A 50 7.21 8.74 -44.73
CA GLY A 50 6.82 8.00 -45.93
C GLY A 50 7.48 6.63 -46.06
N PRO A 51 6.78 5.67 -46.71
CA PRO A 51 7.27 4.30 -46.88
C PRO A 51 8.50 4.29 -47.79
N GLY A 52 9.58 3.65 -47.32
CA GLY A 52 10.81 3.46 -48.10
C GLY A 52 12.04 4.22 -47.57
N THR A 53 11.89 5.10 -46.58
CA THR A 53 13.04 5.66 -45.87
C THR A 53 13.54 4.69 -44.80
N ALA A 54 14.86 4.44 -44.76
CA ALA A 54 15.45 3.59 -43.72
C ALA A 54 15.18 4.15 -42.31
N TYR A 55 15.13 5.48 -42.19
CA TYR A 55 14.87 6.18 -40.94
C TYR A 55 13.41 6.05 -40.47
N GLY A 56 12.41 6.24 -41.34
CA GLY A 56 11.00 6.08 -40.98
C GLY A 56 10.69 4.65 -40.50
N ASN A 57 11.22 3.65 -41.19
CA ASN A 57 11.07 2.24 -40.79
C ASN A 57 11.74 1.93 -39.44
N ALA A 58 12.91 2.51 -39.15
CA ALA A 58 13.57 2.36 -37.86
C ALA A 58 12.77 3.05 -36.75
N LEU A 59 12.26 4.26 -37.01
CA LEU A 59 11.50 5.05 -36.04
C LEU A 59 10.18 4.36 -35.65
N ILE A 60 9.45 3.78 -36.61
CA ILE A 60 8.24 2.99 -36.36
C ILE A 60 8.57 1.79 -35.44
N LYS A 61 9.61 1.03 -35.76
CA LYS A 61 10.04 -0.12 -34.93
C LYS A 61 10.45 0.31 -33.51
N CYS A 62 11.15 1.43 -33.37
CA CYS A 62 11.47 2.00 -32.06
C CYS A 62 10.20 2.35 -31.29
N GLY A 63 9.24 3.02 -31.93
CA GLY A 63 7.97 3.36 -31.29
C GLY A 63 7.15 2.14 -30.85
N GLU A 64 7.15 1.06 -31.64
CA GLU A 64 6.52 -0.22 -31.25
C GLU A 64 7.16 -0.81 -29.98
N LYS A 65 8.50 -0.75 -29.88
CA LYS A 65 9.22 -1.20 -28.69
C LYS A 65 8.95 -0.31 -27.49
N GLU A 66 8.86 0.99 -27.70
CA GLU A 66 8.54 1.94 -26.63
C GLU A 66 7.13 1.70 -26.06
N LYS A 67 6.14 1.40 -26.91
CA LYS A 67 4.80 1.00 -26.45
C LYS A 67 4.81 -0.31 -25.68
N GLN A 68 5.64 -1.28 -26.07
CA GLN A 68 5.81 -2.54 -25.30
C GLN A 68 6.41 -2.27 -23.92
N ILE A 69 7.37 -1.36 -23.81
CA ILE A 69 7.94 -0.93 -22.52
C ILE A 69 6.86 -0.27 -21.66
N GLY A 70 6.11 0.68 -22.21
CA GLY A 70 5.03 1.35 -21.47
C GLY A 70 3.95 0.40 -20.96
N GLY A 71 3.64 -0.66 -21.72
CA GLY A 71 2.74 -1.74 -21.30
C GLY A 71 3.33 -2.57 -20.14
N ALA A 72 4.59 -2.98 -20.24
CA ALA A 72 5.27 -3.73 -19.18
C ALA A 72 5.39 -2.92 -17.88
N GLU A 73 5.67 -1.62 -17.96
CA GLU A 73 5.68 -0.73 -16.79
C GLU A 73 4.30 -0.64 -16.13
N SER A 74 3.24 -0.50 -16.94
CA SER A 74 1.87 -0.47 -16.44
C SER A 74 1.51 -1.77 -15.71
N GLU A 75 1.95 -2.92 -16.24
CA GLU A 75 1.78 -4.22 -15.61
C GLU A 75 2.53 -4.33 -14.28
N VAL A 76 3.77 -3.83 -14.19
CA VAL A 76 4.54 -3.82 -12.94
C VAL A 76 3.85 -2.98 -11.87
N ILE A 77 3.32 -1.82 -12.23
CA ILE A 77 2.58 -0.94 -11.30
C ILE A 77 1.33 -1.66 -10.80
N GLN A 78 0.51 -2.21 -11.71
CA GLN A 78 -0.73 -2.91 -11.35
C GLN A 78 -0.45 -4.16 -10.51
N SER A 79 0.51 -4.98 -10.91
CA SER A 79 0.89 -6.19 -10.18
C SER A 79 1.40 -5.86 -8.78
N SER A 80 2.21 -4.81 -8.64
CA SER A 80 2.70 -4.35 -7.33
C SER A 80 1.56 -3.82 -6.45
N ALA A 81 0.59 -3.11 -7.04
CA ALA A 81 -0.58 -2.64 -6.30
C ALA A 81 -1.41 -3.82 -5.76
N ILE A 82 -1.76 -4.78 -6.63
CA ILE A 82 -2.65 -5.89 -6.29
C ILE A 82 -1.98 -6.91 -5.38
N ASN A 83 -0.74 -7.31 -5.69
CA ASN A 83 -0.09 -8.44 -5.02
C ASN A 83 0.74 -8.04 -3.79
N PHE A 84 1.06 -6.75 -3.65
CA PHE A 84 1.87 -6.26 -2.54
C PHE A 84 1.16 -5.18 -1.74
N LEU A 85 0.74 -4.07 -2.35
CA LEU A 85 0.20 -2.94 -1.59
C LEU A 85 -1.15 -3.24 -0.93
N THR A 86 -2.11 -3.80 -1.67
CA THR A 86 -3.46 -4.09 -1.16
C THR A 86 -3.48 -5.09 0.01
N PRO A 87 -2.80 -6.25 -0.05
CA PRO A 87 -2.79 -7.19 1.06
C PRO A 87 -2.17 -6.60 2.33
N PHE A 88 -1.07 -5.85 2.20
CA PHE A 88 -0.45 -5.18 3.35
C PHE A 88 -1.32 -4.08 3.94
N ARG A 89 -2.05 -3.33 3.10
CA ARG A 89 -3.01 -2.34 3.58
C ARG A 89 -4.13 -2.97 4.38
N ASN A 90 -4.71 -4.07 3.87
CA ASN A 90 -5.75 -4.81 4.58
C ASN A 90 -5.24 -5.39 5.91
N PHE A 91 -4.02 -5.93 5.92
CA PHE A 91 -3.39 -6.41 7.15
C PHE A 91 -3.22 -5.29 8.19
N LEU A 92 -2.74 -4.11 7.77
CA LEU A 92 -2.53 -2.98 8.69
C LEU A 92 -3.84 -2.38 9.21
N GLU A 93 -4.86 -2.25 8.35
CA GLU A 93 -6.16 -1.67 8.72
C GLU A 93 -7.03 -2.62 9.56
N GLY A 94 -6.84 -3.95 9.42
CA GLY A 94 -7.62 -4.96 10.12
C GLY A 94 -6.83 -5.73 11.18
N ASP A 95 -6.00 -6.68 10.72
CA ASP A 95 -5.34 -7.67 11.59
C ASP A 95 -4.39 -7.01 12.59
N PHE A 96 -3.56 -6.07 12.14
CA PHE A 96 -2.58 -5.42 12.99
C PHE A 96 -3.25 -4.59 14.10
N LYS A 97 -4.34 -3.90 13.78
CA LYS A 97 -5.14 -3.18 14.78
C LYS A 97 -5.71 -4.15 15.82
N THR A 98 -6.26 -5.28 15.37
CA THR A 98 -6.81 -6.30 16.27
C THR A 98 -5.72 -6.87 17.19
N ILE A 99 -4.51 -7.10 16.68
CA ILE A 99 -3.37 -7.57 17.47
C ILE A 99 -3.01 -6.57 18.58
N LEU A 100 -2.97 -5.27 18.26
CA LEU A 100 -2.68 -4.23 19.25
C LEU A 100 -3.77 -4.16 20.33
N ASP A 101 -5.04 -4.18 19.93
CA ASP A 101 -6.17 -4.14 20.88
C ASP A 101 -6.14 -5.36 21.83
N GLN A 102 -5.78 -6.54 21.31
CA GLN A 102 -5.61 -7.75 22.12
C GLN A 102 -4.43 -7.65 23.08
N GLN A 103 -3.31 -7.07 22.64
CA GLN A 103 -2.14 -6.86 23.47
C GLN A 103 -2.48 -5.94 24.66
N ASP A 104 -3.16 -4.82 24.41
CA ASP A 104 -3.57 -3.87 25.45
C ASP A 104 -4.57 -4.51 26.44
N LEU A 105 -5.48 -5.34 25.94
CA LEU A 105 -6.42 -6.08 26.78
C LEU A 105 -5.71 -7.09 27.70
N LEU A 106 -4.72 -7.81 27.17
CA LEU A 106 -3.91 -8.75 27.96
C LEU A 106 -3.11 -8.04 29.05
N MET A 107 -2.53 -6.87 28.74
CA MET A 107 -1.82 -6.05 29.73
C MET A 107 -2.77 -5.59 30.84
N THR A 108 -3.93 -5.07 30.47
CA THR A 108 -4.96 -4.63 31.42
C THR A 108 -5.43 -5.76 32.33
N GLN A 109 -5.64 -6.96 31.76
CA GLN A 109 -6.04 -8.15 32.52
C GLN A 109 -4.95 -8.54 33.54
N SER A 110 -3.69 -8.56 33.13
CA SER A 110 -2.56 -8.88 34.02
C SER A 110 -2.45 -7.88 35.18
N GLU A 111 -2.68 -6.60 34.93
CA GLU A 111 -2.68 -5.57 35.98
C GLU A 111 -3.84 -5.74 36.95
N PHE A 112 -5.03 -6.08 36.44
CA PHE A 112 -6.21 -6.37 37.27
C PHE A 112 -5.98 -7.58 38.17
N ASP A 113 -5.47 -8.68 37.63
CA ASP A 113 -5.21 -9.91 38.40
C ASP A 113 -4.19 -9.65 39.52
N ARG A 114 -3.12 -8.90 39.22
CA ARG A 114 -2.14 -8.45 40.23
C ARG A 114 -2.79 -7.62 41.32
N GLN A 115 -3.69 -6.70 40.97
CA GLN A 115 -4.38 -5.86 41.95
C GLN A 115 -5.38 -6.66 42.80
N ALA A 116 -6.03 -7.66 42.23
CA ALA A 116 -6.91 -8.58 42.95
C ALA A 116 -6.13 -9.40 43.99
N GLU A 117 -4.96 -9.92 43.64
CA GLU A 117 -4.08 -10.66 44.55
C GLU A 117 -3.63 -9.78 45.73
N ILE A 118 -3.15 -8.56 45.46
CA ILE A 118 -2.78 -7.60 46.51
C ILE A 118 -3.94 -7.33 47.45
N THR A 119 -5.14 -7.11 46.89
CA THR A 119 -6.33 -6.81 47.69
C THR A 119 -6.71 -8.00 48.58
N SER A 120 -6.61 -9.23 48.08
CA SER A 120 -6.85 -10.44 48.87
C SER A 120 -5.87 -10.55 50.05
N LEU A 121 -4.58 -10.34 49.80
CA LEU A 121 -3.55 -10.39 50.85
C LEU A 121 -3.75 -9.31 51.92
N LEU A 122 -4.15 -8.10 51.52
CA LEU A 122 -4.45 -7.03 52.46
C LEU A 122 -5.67 -7.37 53.34
N LEU A 123 -6.73 -7.93 52.76
CA LEU A 123 -7.91 -8.37 53.51
C LEU A 123 -7.59 -9.49 54.49
N GLU A 124 -6.78 -10.47 54.09
CA GLU A 124 -6.30 -11.54 54.97
C GLU A 124 -5.51 -10.97 56.15
N GLY A 125 -4.56 -10.07 55.88
CA GLY A 125 -3.76 -9.41 56.92
C GLY A 125 -4.62 -8.61 57.92
N VAL A 126 -5.60 -7.86 57.44
CA VAL A 126 -6.57 -7.14 58.31
C VAL A 126 -7.33 -8.13 59.18
N ASN A 127 -7.88 -9.20 58.59
CA ASN A 127 -8.64 -10.19 59.35
C ASN A 127 -7.78 -10.88 60.40
N SER A 128 -6.52 -11.22 60.07
CA SER A 128 -5.55 -11.76 61.02
C SER A 128 -5.33 -10.83 62.22
N THR A 129 -5.13 -9.52 61.99
CA THR A 129 -4.93 -8.56 63.10
C THR A 129 -6.14 -8.45 64.03
N HIS A 130 -7.37 -8.51 63.50
CA HIS A 130 -8.59 -8.55 64.32
C HIS A 130 -8.72 -9.87 65.09
N THR A 131 -8.28 -11.00 64.51
CA THR A 131 -8.27 -12.30 65.20
C THR A 131 -7.15 -12.47 66.23
N SER A 132 -6.05 -11.72 66.12
CA SER A 132 -4.92 -11.78 67.06
C SER A 132 -5.01 -10.77 68.22
N SER A 133 -6.05 -9.94 68.25
CA SER A 133 -6.23 -8.87 69.26
C SER A 133 -7.16 -9.26 70.43
N TRP A 134 -7.31 -10.56 70.72
CA TRP A 134 -8.03 -11.10 71.88
C TRP A 134 -7.29 -12.29 72.49
#